data_AF-G0JUB6-F1
#
_entry.id   AF-G0JUB6-F1
#
_cell.length_a   1.000
_cell.length_b   1.000
_cell.length_c   1.000
_cell.angle_alpha   90.00
_cell.angle_beta   90.00
_cell.angle_gamma   90.00
#
_symmetry.space_group_name_H-M   'P 1'
#
loop_
_entity.id
_entity.type
_entity.pdbx_description
1 polymer ?
#
loop_
_entity_poly.entity_id
_entity_poly.type
_entity_poly.pdbx_seq_one_letter_code
_entity_poly.pdbx_strand_id
1 'polypeptide(L)'
;MRWHKALSASLMLGFVPLAAHGASWAQYWRQIDHSAYVQVGHGPVVVYDFFDPNCYYCPAPYKMEQQFIQEGKLTVRYVPVGFLTPSSLGKSAAILEAPNPPVALAVDMEGVVQNGTGGVRAIDPDAVARAGLQYNRSMLIETGVDIVPDLVFRLPDGHVGMIKGVFPDSVLRDIVHGRMP
;
A
#
# COMPACT_ATOMS: atom_id res chain seq x y z
N MET A 1 -22.50 -54.10 47.01
CA MET A 1 -21.41 -53.24 47.54
C MET A 1 -20.94 -52.33 46.43
N ARG A 2 -20.91 -51.02 46.68
CA ARG A 2 -20.37 -49.98 45.78
C ARG A 2 -18.90 -50.31 45.44
N TRP A 3 -18.33 -49.64 44.42
CA TRP A 3 -16.99 -49.00 44.42
C TRP A 3 -16.43 -48.88 42.98
N HIS A 4 -16.55 -47.65 42.43
CA HIS A 4 -15.66 -46.93 41.50
C HIS A 4 -15.57 -47.36 40.02
N LYS A 5 -15.31 -46.48 39.03
CA LYS A 5 -14.54 -45.22 38.99
C LYS A 5 -15.15 -44.25 37.97
N ALA A 6 -15.07 -42.97 38.30
CA ALA A 6 -15.31 -41.86 37.40
C ALA A 6 -14.25 -41.82 36.30
N LEU A 7 -14.68 -41.69 35.04
CA LEU A 7 -13.84 -41.28 33.93
C LEU A 7 -14.19 -39.82 33.63
N SER A 8 -13.42 -38.90 34.21
CA SER A 8 -13.42 -37.51 33.77
C SER A 8 -12.82 -37.47 32.37
N ALA A 9 -13.67 -37.27 31.37
CA ALA A 9 -13.23 -36.82 30.06
C ALA A 9 -12.80 -35.36 30.21
N SER A 10 -11.51 -35.12 30.48
CA SER A 10 -10.92 -33.81 30.26
C SER A 10 -10.93 -33.54 28.76
N LEU A 11 -11.94 -32.80 28.29
CA LEU A 11 -11.83 -32.03 27.06
C LEU A 11 -10.64 -31.09 27.24
N MET A 12 -9.49 -31.50 26.72
CA MET A 12 -8.46 -30.55 26.31
C MET A 12 -9.07 -29.74 25.17
N LEU A 13 -9.74 -28.64 25.53
CA LEU A 13 -9.99 -27.52 24.62
C LEU A 13 -8.62 -27.05 24.15
N GLY A 14 -8.16 -27.66 23.05
CA GLY A 14 -6.99 -27.20 22.34
C GLY A 14 -7.25 -25.75 21.97
N PHE A 15 -6.52 -24.85 22.62
CA PHE A 15 -6.22 -23.55 22.05
C PHE A 15 -5.43 -23.84 20.77
N VAL A 16 -6.14 -24.01 19.67
CA VAL A 16 -5.57 -23.76 18.35
C VAL A 16 -5.56 -22.23 18.26
N PRO A 17 -4.40 -21.56 18.39
CA PRO A 17 -4.38 -20.14 18.14
C PRO A 17 -4.87 -19.95 16.72
N LEU A 18 -5.81 -19.02 16.51
CA LEU A 18 -6.11 -18.50 15.19
C LEU A 18 -4.87 -17.79 14.65
N ALA A 19 -3.85 -18.55 14.23
CA ALA A 19 -3.14 -18.25 13.01
C ALA A 19 -4.03 -18.71 11.85
N ALA A 20 -5.27 -18.21 11.82
CA ALA A 20 -6.20 -18.48 10.76
C ALA A 20 -5.82 -17.55 9.60
N HIS A 21 -4.91 -18.04 8.76
CA HIS A 21 -4.70 -17.62 7.37
C HIS A 21 -4.47 -16.11 7.14
N GLY A 22 -3.22 -15.68 7.30
CA GLY A 22 -2.74 -14.38 6.82
C GLY A 22 -1.24 -14.28 7.05
N ALA A 23 -0.48 -13.91 6.02
CA ALA A 23 0.95 -13.67 6.15
C ALA A 23 1.22 -12.67 7.29
N SER A 24 2.28 -12.87 8.07
CA SER A 24 2.68 -11.85 9.06
C SER A 24 3.03 -10.55 8.34
N TRP A 25 2.86 -9.39 8.99
CA TRP A 25 3.26 -8.10 8.41
C TRP A 25 4.74 -8.06 7.98
N ALA A 26 5.61 -8.82 8.64
CA ALA A 26 7.00 -8.99 8.23
C ALA A 26 7.15 -9.79 6.92
N GLN A 27 6.28 -10.77 6.67
CA GLN A 27 6.21 -11.48 5.38
C GLN A 27 5.60 -10.58 4.30
N TYR A 28 4.52 -9.88 4.62
CA TYR A 28 3.88 -8.90 3.73
C TYR A 28 4.90 -7.87 3.22
N TRP A 29 5.75 -7.33 4.11
CA TRP A 29 6.79 -6.38 3.73
C TRP A 29 7.81 -6.94 2.72
N ARG A 30 8.09 -8.25 2.77
CA ARG A 30 8.95 -8.89 1.75
C ARG A 30 8.22 -9.07 0.43
N GLN A 31 6.91 -9.34 0.48
CA GLN A 31 6.09 -9.55 -0.71
C GLN A 31 5.85 -8.23 -1.45
N ILE A 32 5.46 -7.16 -0.75
CA ILE A 32 5.16 -5.87 -1.36
C ILE A 32 6.35 -5.26 -2.14
N ASP A 33 7.59 -5.65 -1.83
CA ASP A 33 8.79 -5.26 -2.60
C ASP A 33 8.78 -5.72 -4.06
N HIS A 34 7.97 -6.73 -4.40
CA HIS A 34 7.76 -7.21 -5.75
C HIS A 34 6.65 -6.45 -6.52
N SER A 35 6.03 -5.43 -5.91
CA SER A 35 4.98 -4.63 -6.55
C SER A 35 5.53 -3.83 -7.72
N ALA A 36 4.69 -3.59 -8.73
CA ALA A 36 5.02 -2.60 -9.76
C ALA A 36 4.78 -1.20 -9.18
N TYR A 37 5.80 -0.36 -9.13
CA TYR A 37 5.71 0.97 -8.51
C TYR A 37 6.46 2.04 -9.29
N VAL A 38 6.10 3.28 -9.03
CA VAL A 38 6.91 4.46 -9.36
C VAL A 38 7.67 4.89 -8.11
N GLN A 39 8.99 4.87 -8.17
CA GLN A 39 9.82 5.34 -7.05
C GLN A 39 10.14 6.82 -7.20
N VAL A 40 9.94 7.59 -6.12
CA VAL A 40 10.31 9.01 -6.04
C VAL A 40 11.08 9.24 -4.74
N GLY A 41 12.19 9.97 -4.84
CA GLY A 41 13.09 10.23 -3.71
C GLY A 41 14.26 9.26 -3.61
N HIS A 42 15.12 9.54 -2.63
CA HIS A 42 16.36 8.81 -2.37
C HIS A 42 16.72 8.80 -0.87
N GLY A 43 15.74 9.09 -0.01
CA GLY A 43 15.92 9.06 1.44
C GLY A 43 16.00 7.64 1.99
N PRO A 44 16.53 7.47 3.22
CA PRO A 44 16.76 6.15 3.82
C PRO A 44 15.47 5.44 4.26
N VAL A 45 14.38 6.19 4.47
CA VAL A 45 13.09 5.63 4.89
C VAL A 45 12.26 5.34 3.64
N VAL A 46 11.87 4.09 3.46
CA VAL A 46 11.06 3.63 2.33
C VAL A 46 9.63 3.38 2.80
N VAL A 47 8.65 3.91 2.06
CA VAL A 47 7.23 3.65 2.26
C VAL A 47 6.57 3.27 0.93
N TYR A 48 5.46 2.55 1.00
CA TYR A 48 4.62 2.22 -0.15
C TYR A 48 3.29 2.95 -0.04
N ASP A 49 2.94 3.75 -1.04
CA ASP A 49 1.66 4.46 -1.09
C ASP A 49 0.79 3.85 -2.20
N PHE A 50 -0.26 3.14 -1.81
CA PHE A 50 -1.24 2.59 -2.74
C PHE A 50 -2.19 3.69 -3.21
N PHE A 51 -2.30 3.88 -4.53
CA PHE A 51 -3.16 4.90 -5.10
C PHE A 51 -3.92 4.41 -6.33
N ASP A 52 -5.04 5.05 -6.63
CA ASP A 52 -5.73 4.91 -7.90
C ASP A 52 -5.67 6.24 -8.67
N PRO A 53 -5.44 6.23 -9.99
CA PRO A 53 -5.37 7.47 -10.79
C PRO A 53 -6.62 8.35 -10.75
N ASN A 54 -7.77 7.81 -10.35
CA ASN A 54 -9.03 8.54 -10.25
C ASN A 54 -9.47 8.77 -8.80
N CYS A 55 -8.58 8.53 -7.85
CA CYS A 55 -8.82 8.73 -6.43
C CYS A 55 -8.75 10.21 -6.06
N TYR A 56 -9.91 10.81 -5.79
CA TYR A 56 -10.01 12.22 -5.38
C TYR A 56 -9.14 12.58 -4.17
N TYR A 57 -8.92 11.64 -3.24
CA TYR A 57 -8.17 11.87 -2.01
C TYR A 57 -6.66 11.69 -2.15
N CYS A 58 -6.20 10.97 -3.17
CA CYS A 58 -4.80 10.56 -3.30
C CYS A 58 -3.81 11.72 -3.53
N PRO A 59 -4.18 12.86 -4.17
CA PRO A 59 -3.27 14.01 -4.25
C PRO A 59 -2.86 14.61 -2.91
N ALA A 60 -3.64 14.42 -1.84
CA ALA A 60 -3.33 14.99 -0.53
C ALA A 60 -2.11 14.32 0.12
N PRO A 61 -2.08 12.99 0.34
CA PRO A 61 -0.87 12.26 0.72
C PRO A 61 0.32 12.52 -0.20
N TYR A 62 0.13 12.40 -1.52
CA TYR A 62 1.18 12.65 -2.51
C TYR A 62 1.87 14.00 -2.28
N LYS A 63 1.11 15.07 -2.05
CA LYS A 63 1.63 16.42 -1.78
C LYS A 63 2.40 16.49 -0.45
N MET A 64 1.89 15.85 0.61
CA MET A 64 2.56 15.82 1.91
C MET A 64 3.92 15.12 1.84
N GLU A 65 4.00 14.02 1.10
CA GLU A 65 5.22 13.25 0.92
C GLU A 65 6.30 14.00 0.15
N GLN A 66 5.92 14.85 -0.83
CA GLN A 66 6.89 15.62 -1.62
C GLN A 66 7.83 16.45 -0.75
N GLN A 67 7.36 17.00 0.37
CA GLN A 67 8.20 17.76 1.28
C GLN A 67 9.32 16.88 1.85
N PHE A 68 9.00 15.70 2.38
CA PHE A 68 9.99 14.80 2.99
C PHE A 68 10.92 14.16 1.95
N ILE A 69 10.43 13.96 0.73
CA ILE A 69 11.24 13.54 -0.42
C ILE A 69 12.28 14.61 -0.75
N GLN A 70 11.87 15.88 -0.86
CA GLN A 70 12.76 17.00 -1.17
C GLN A 70 13.80 17.25 -0.07
N GLU A 71 13.44 17.00 1.19
CA GLU A 71 14.35 17.04 2.34
C GLU A 71 15.34 15.86 2.37
N GLY A 72 15.24 14.89 1.44
CA GLY A 72 16.11 13.71 1.38
C GLY A 72 15.84 12.68 2.48
N LYS A 73 14.67 12.75 3.13
CA LYS A 73 14.32 11.89 4.27
C LYS A 73 13.52 10.66 3.85
N LEU A 74 12.77 10.77 2.75
CA LEU A 74 11.80 9.77 2.32
C LEU A 74 12.09 9.29 0.89
N THR A 75 11.87 8.00 0.67
CA THR A 75 11.69 7.37 -0.63
C THR A 75 10.30 6.77 -0.65
N VAL A 76 9.46 7.20 -1.59
CA VAL A 76 8.10 6.67 -1.76
C VAL A 76 8.07 5.76 -2.97
N ARG A 77 7.47 4.60 -2.81
CA ARG A 77 7.11 3.68 -3.89
C ARG A 77 5.60 3.76 -4.09
N TYR A 78 5.18 4.54 -5.07
CA TYR A 78 3.77 4.71 -5.42
C TYR A 78 3.28 3.47 -6.17
N VAL A 79 2.33 2.75 -5.58
CA VAL A 79 1.81 1.47 -6.07
C VAL A 79 0.40 1.67 -6.67
N PRO A 80 0.27 1.79 -8.01
CA PRO A 80 -1.03 1.97 -8.63
C PRO A 80 -1.88 0.70 -8.61
N VAL A 81 -3.19 0.81 -8.31
CA VAL A 81 -4.10 -0.35 -8.20
C VAL A 81 -5.24 -0.40 -9.22
N GLY A 82 -5.63 0.73 -9.81
CA GLY A 82 -6.41 0.75 -11.05
C GLY A 82 -7.83 0.17 -11.01
N PHE A 83 -8.65 0.45 -9.99
CA PHE A 83 -9.97 -0.16 -9.80
C PHE A 83 -11.17 0.76 -9.57
N LEU A 84 -10.98 2.06 -9.31
CA LEU A 84 -12.09 2.94 -8.94
C LEU A 84 -13.07 3.21 -10.09
N THR A 85 -12.56 3.32 -11.32
CA THR A 85 -13.37 3.58 -12.52
C THR A 85 -12.91 2.71 -13.68
N PRO A 86 -13.71 2.58 -14.77
CA PRO A 86 -13.29 1.84 -15.97
C PRO A 86 -11.97 2.33 -16.57
N SER A 87 -11.62 3.61 -16.37
CA SER A 87 -10.37 4.19 -16.89
C SER A 87 -9.17 3.95 -15.97
N SER A 88 -9.37 3.56 -14.71
CA SER A 88 -8.32 3.49 -13.69
C SER A 88 -7.18 2.54 -14.09
N LEU A 89 -7.50 1.33 -14.54
CA LEU A 89 -6.48 0.35 -14.95
C LEU A 89 -5.59 0.89 -16.07
N GLY A 90 -6.18 1.49 -17.10
CA GLY A 90 -5.44 2.02 -18.24
C GLY A 90 -4.62 3.27 -17.90
N LYS A 91 -5.07 4.09 -16.95
CA LYS A 91 -4.26 5.22 -16.44
C LYS A 91 -3.10 4.74 -15.57
N SER A 92 -3.32 3.72 -14.74
CA SER A 92 -2.27 3.09 -13.96
C SER A 92 -1.17 2.51 -14.86
N ALA A 93 -1.58 1.85 -15.95
CA ALA A 93 -0.66 1.39 -16.99
C ALA A 93 0.10 2.55 -17.63
N ALA A 94 -0.60 3.62 -18.02
CA ALA A 94 0.01 4.80 -18.62
C ALA A 94 1.07 5.45 -17.73
N ILE A 95 0.88 5.43 -16.40
CA ILE A 95 1.88 5.91 -15.43
C ILE A 95 3.10 4.97 -15.40
N LEU A 96 2.89 3.65 -15.24
CA LEU A 96 3.96 2.67 -15.11
C LEU A 96 4.81 2.54 -16.40
N GLU A 97 4.16 2.58 -17.56
CA GLU A 97 4.79 2.40 -18.87
C GLU A 97 5.34 3.71 -19.46
N ALA A 98 5.17 4.84 -18.77
CA ALA A 98 5.66 6.12 -19.26
C ALA A 98 7.19 6.12 -19.40
N PRO A 99 7.75 6.85 -20.38
CA PRO A 99 9.20 7.07 -20.46
C PRO A 99 9.79 7.72 -19.20
N ASN A 100 8.96 8.47 -18.46
CA ASN A 100 9.29 9.06 -17.18
C ASN A 100 8.09 8.88 -16.21
N PRO A 101 8.02 7.74 -15.50
CA PRO A 101 6.90 7.42 -14.61
C PRO A 101 6.65 8.45 -13.49
N PRO A 102 7.69 9.03 -12.82
CA PRO A 102 7.48 10.11 -11.86
C PRO A 102 6.78 11.35 -12.45
N VAL A 103 7.11 11.74 -13.69
CA VAL A 103 6.43 12.86 -14.36
C VAL A 103 4.99 12.51 -14.71
N ALA A 104 4.74 11.29 -15.21
CA ALA A 104 3.38 10.83 -15.51
C ALA A 104 2.51 10.77 -14.24
N LEU A 105 3.06 10.30 -13.13
CA LEU A 105 2.40 10.32 -11.81
C LEU A 105 2.04 11.76 -11.38
N ALA A 106 2.98 12.70 -11.50
CA ALA A 106 2.73 14.09 -11.14
C ALA A 106 1.61 14.73 -11.98
N VAL A 107 1.63 14.49 -13.30
CA VAL A 107 0.56 14.92 -14.22
C VAL A 107 -0.78 14.29 -13.83
N ASP A 108 -0.78 13.02 -13.44
CA ASP A 108 -1.99 12.33 -13.04
C ASP A 108 -2.61 12.95 -11.79
N MET A 109 -1.80 13.14 -10.74
CA MET A 109 -2.20 13.76 -9.48
C MET A 109 -2.69 15.20 -9.66
N GLU A 110 -2.03 16.00 -10.52
CA GLU A 110 -2.47 17.35 -10.86
C GLU A 110 -3.83 17.33 -11.57
N GLY A 111 -4.03 16.40 -12.50
CA GLY A 111 -5.31 16.23 -13.19
C GLY A 111 -6.45 15.92 -12.21
N VAL A 112 -6.22 15.10 -11.19
CA VAL A 112 -7.22 14.84 -10.14
C VAL A 112 -7.61 16.13 -9.43
N VAL A 113 -6.64 16.96 -9.06
CA VAL A 113 -6.90 18.24 -8.38
C VAL A 113 -7.71 19.19 -9.28
N GLN A 114 -7.39 19.24 -10.58
CA GLN A 114 -8.03 20.17 -11.51
C GLN A 114 -9.42 19.71 -11.96
N ASN A 115 -9.59 18.39 -12.19
CA ASN A 115 -10.72 17.85 -12.94
C ASN A 115 -11.47 16.73 -12.19
N GLY A 116 -11.03 16.35 -10.99
CA GLY A 116 -11.60 15.22 -10.22
C GLY A 116 -11.25 13.83 -10.78
N THR A 117 -10.36 13.75 -11.78
CA THR A 117 -9.92 12.51 -12.42
C THR A 117 -8.48 12.66 -12.92
N GLY A 118 -7.74 11.54 -12.98
CA GLY A 118 -6.33 11.54 -13.37
C GLY A 118 -6.02 12.26 -14.68
N GLY A 119 -4.92 13.00 -14.71
CA GLY A 119 -4.49 13.79 -15.87
C GLY A 119 -3.93 12.96 -17.04
N VAL A 120 -3.48 11.72 -16.81
CA VAL A 120 -2.97 10.89 -17.91
C VAL A 120 -4.09 10.24 -18.71
N ARG A 121 -3.85 10.04 -20.00
CA ARG A 121 -4.76 9.29 -20.87
C ARG A 121 -4.58 7.79 -20.63
N ALA A 122 -5.69 7.08 -20.47
CA ALA A 122 -5.67 5.63 -20.36
C ALA A 122 -5.11 4.97 -21.63
N ILE A 123 -4.35 3.90 -21.43
CA ILE A 123 -3.84 3.01 -22.48
C ILE A 123 -4.26 1.56 -22.20
N ASP A 124 -4.11 0.68 -23.19
CA ASP A 124 -4.19 -0.75 -22.96
C ASP A 124 -2.86 -1.25 -22.36
N PRO A 125 -2.85 -1.86 -21.15
CA PRO A 125 -1.61 -2.31 -20.55
C PRO A 125 -0.98 -3.46 -21.34
N ASP A 126 0.35 -3.43 -21.43
CA ASP A 126 1.12 -4.58 -21.86
C ASP A 126 1.00 -5.76 -20.87
N ALA A 127 1.58 -6.92 -21.21
CA ALA A 127 1.47 -8.10 -20.36
C ALA A 127 2.14 -7.93 -18.99
N VAL A 128 3.25 -7.17 -18.92
CA VAL A 128 4.02 -6.95 -17.70
C VAL A 128 3.27 -6.00 -16.77
N ALA A 129 2.82 -4.86 -17.30
CA ALA A 129 2.01 -3.90 -16.55
C ALA A 129 0.71 -4.52 -16.07
N ARG A 130 0.04 -5.33 -16.90
CA ARG A 130 -1.19 -6.04 -16.51
C ARG A 130 -0.96 -6.99 -15.33
N ALA A 131 0.10 -7.80 -15.37
CA ALA A 131 0.45 -8.70 -14.27
C ALA A 131 0.85 -7.92 -13.01
N GLY A 132 1.63 -6.86 -13.16
CA GLY A 132 2.03 -5.97 -12.07
C GLY A 132 0.83 -5.31 -11.37
N LEU A 133 -0.13 -4.79 -12.14
CA LEU A 133 -1.34 -4.17 -11.58
C LEU A 133 -2.25 -5.18 -10.88
N GLN A 134 -2.33 -6.41 -11.39
CA GLN A 134 -3.02 -7.50 -10.69
C GLN A 134 -2.36 -7.83 -9.35
N TYR A 135 -1.02 -7.92 -9.34
CA TYR A 135 -0.24 -8.15 -8.13
C TYR A 135 -0.37 -7.01 -7.12
N ASN A 136 -0.29 -5.76 -7.57
CA ASN A 136 -0.51 -4.58 -6.73
C ASN A 136 -1.89 -4.64 -6.05
N ARG A 137 -2.93 -5.03 -6.81
CA ARG A 137 -4.28 -5.16 -6.26
C ARG A 137 -4.38 -6.29 -5.24
N SER A 138 -3.72 -7.43 -5.45
CA SER A 138 -3.69 -8.49 -4.44
C SER A 138 -2.97 -8.06 -3.19
N MET A 139 -1.85 -7.32 -3.30
CA MET A 139 -1.15 -6.79 -2.12
C MET A 139 -2.04 -5.84 -1.32
N LEU A 140 -2.78 -4.93 -1.96
CA LEU A 140 -3.73 -4.08 -1.25
C LEU A 140 -4.77 -4.90 -0.47
N ILE A 141 -5.39 -5.89 -1.13
CA ILE A 141 -6.42 -6.75 -0.53
C ILE A 141 -5.86 -7.57 0.64
N GLU A 142 -4.60 -8.03 0.57
CA GLU A 142 -3.93 -8.76 1.65
C GLU A 142 -3.78 -7.93 2.94
N THR A 143 -3.78 -6.60 2.86
CA THR A 143 -3.82 -5.74 4.07
C THR A 143 -5.18 -5.73 4.76
N GLY A 144 -6.21 -6.31 4.14
CA GLY A 144 -7.59 -6.28 4.61
C GLY A 144 -8.31 -4.97 4.30
N VAL A 145 -7.85 -4.22 3.30
CA VAL A 145 -8.52 -3.01 2.79
C VAL A 145 -8.80 -3.11 1.30
N ASP A 146 -9.78 -2.33 0.87
CA ASP A 146 -10.21 -2.20 -0.51
C ASP A 146 -10.42 -0.73 -0.91
N ILE A 147 -9.80 0.19 -0.15
CA ILE A 147 -9.83 1.64 -0.38
C ILE A 147 -8.43 2.14 -0.74
N VAL A 148 -8.32 3.42 -1.10
CA VAL A 148 -7.07 4.16 -1.32
C VAL A 148 -7.34 5.65 -0.98
N PRO A 149 -6.33 6.46 -0.62
CA PRO A 149 -4.90 6.12 -0.48
C PRO A 149 -4.62 5.32 0.79
N ASP A 150 -3.58 4.49 0.75
CA ASP A 150 -3.14 3.68 1.90
C ASP A 150 -1.62 3.55 1.92
N LEU A 151 -1.00 3.87 3.06
CA LEU A 151 0.46 3.89 3.22
C LEU A 151 0.94 2.70 4.04
N VAL A 152 1.92 1.93 3.55
CA VAL A 152 2.61 0.89 4.31
C VAL A 152 4.05 1.33 4.61
N PHE A 153 4.47 1.18 5.86
CA PHE A 153 5.80 1.58 6.32
C PHE A 153 6.45 0.49 7.18
N ARG A 154 7.76 0.61 7.35
CA ARG A 154 8.55 -0.22 8.26
C ARG A 154 9.46 0.65 9.12
N LEU A 155 9.43 0.42 10.43
CA LEU A 155 10.28 1.10 11.41
C LEU A 155 11.62 0.37 11.61
N PRO A 156 12.65 1.03 12.19
CA PRO A 156 13.96 0.44 12.42
C PRO A 156 13.97 -0.82 13.29
N ASP A 157 13.01 -0.94 14.21
CA ASP A 157 12.82 -2.13 15.07
C ASP A 157 12.20 -3.33 14.32
N GLY A 158 11.87 -3.15 13.04
CA GLY A 158 11.26 -4.15 12.19
C GLY A 158 9.74 -4.16 12.22
N HIS A 159 9.09 -3.32 13.03
CA HIS A 159 7.65 -3.16 13.02
C HIS A 159 7.18 -2.68 11.64
N VAL A 160 6.22 -3.38 11.06
CA VAL A 160 5.58 -3.01 9.79
C VAL A 160 4.17 -2.55 10.13
N GLY A 161 3.82 -1.35 9.68
CA GLY A 161 2.53 -0.73 9.94
C GLY A 161 1.89 -0.20 8.67
N MET A 162 0.64 0.23 8.81
CA MET A 162 -0.14 0.80 7.73
C MET A 162 -0.96 1.99 8.24
N ILE A 163 -1.08 3.02 7.42
CA ILE A 163 -1.95 4.17 7.64
C ILE A 163 -3.03 4.14 6.57
N LYS A 164 -4.29 4.27 7.00
CA LYS A 164 -5.44 4.21 6.10
C LYS A 164 -5.96 5.59 5.73
N GLY A 165 -6.18 5.83 4.45
CA GLY A 165 -6.71 7.10 3.96
C GLY A 165 -5.72 8.27 4.08
N VAL A 166 -6.27 9.49 4.08
CA VAL A 166 -5.50 10.73 4.16
C VAL A 166 -4.87 10.87 5.55
N PHE A 167 -3.59 11.23 5.59
CA PHE A 167 -2.83 11.44 6.81
C PHE A 167 -2.22 12.85 6.90
N PRO A 168 -2.05 13.40 8.13
CA PRO A 168 -1.34 14.65 8.35
C PRO A 168 0.19 14.47 8.23
N ASP A 169 0.92 15.58 8.13
CA ASP A 169 2.39 15.59 8.08
C ASP A 169 3.05 14.94 9.32
N SER A 170 2.38 14.99 10.47
CA SER A 170 2.87 14.39 11.72
C SER A 170 3.13 12.89 11.58
N VAL A 171 2.31 12.19 10.79
CA VAL A 171 2.49 10.76 10.53
C VAL A 171 3.82 10.50 9.82
N LEU A 172 4.09 11.24 8.74
CA LEU A 172 5.37 11.12 8.03
C LEU A 172 6.53 11.56 8.92
N ARG A 173 6.35 12.59 9.74
CA ARG A 173 7.34 13.04 10.71
C ARG A 173 7.69 11.94 11.70
N ASP A 174 6.73 11.18 12.21
CA ASP A 174 7.02 10.06 13.11
C ASP A 174 7.74 8.93 12.37
N ILE A 175 7.25 8.54 11.19
CA ILE A 175 7.85 7.49 10.36
C ILE A 175 9.32 7.82 10.01
N VAL A 176 9.63 9.03 9.55
CA VAL A 176 11.02 9.38 9.17
C VAL A 176 11.98 9.45 10.35
N HIS A 177 11.48 9.56 11.59
CA HIS A 177 12.27 9.48 12.81
C HIS A 177 12.23 8.07 13.44
N GLY A 178 11.66 7.08 12.76
CA GLY A 178 11.57 5.71 13.23
C GLY A 178 10.62 5.52 14.43
N ARG A 179 9.61 6.38 14.56
CA ARG A 179 8.60 6.33 15.63
C ARG A 179 7.27 5.85 15.08
N MET A 180 6.51 5.14 15.92
CA MET A 180 5.14 4.75 15.60
C MET A 180 4.25 6.01 15.55
N PRO A 181 3.53 6.26 14.43
CA PRO A 181 2.56 7.35 14.31
C PRO A 181 1.31 7.18 15.16
#